data_AF-A0A2M4AXC7-F1
#
_entry.id   AF-A0A2M4AXC7-F1
#
_cell.length_a   1.000
_cell.length_b   1.000
_cell.length_c   1.000
_cell.angle_alpha   90.00
_cell.angle_beta   90.00
_cell.angle_gamma   90.00
#
_symmetry.space_group_name_H-M   'P 1'
#
loop_
_entity.id
_entity.type
_entity.pdbx_description
1 polymer ?
#
loop_
_entity_poly.entity_id
_entity_poly.type
_entity_poly.pdbx_seq_one_letter_code
_entity_poly.pdbx_strand_id
1 'polypeptide(L)'
;YLASILVNLLGVGYGTVSGWSSAALPLLESTDRSPLVGHGPISPEEASWIGGALCLGGIAGTFVGGLLVDRIGRKWTAWLAGFPLVAAWTLVLLADHPGYLMGTRFLGGLAGGIQYVAIPLYVPELAETSNRGTLGSLLVLSCCVGVELAYLAGAFLPYRAIAWVCLTVPRAFLLTFFFMPESPHYLATVQRHQAAERSLRFYRTIRTGTAVTMSTEFEDELSRLQAGGKQKHQHQGQRTNQHPDHQTPTKPPSLRWTDFS
;
A
#
# COMPACT_ATOMS: atom_id res chain seq x y z
N TYR A 1 -11.08 -15.68 4.55
CA TYR A 1 -9.67 -15.97 4.92
C TYR A 1 -8.70 -15.86 3.75
N LEU A 2 -8.91 -16.55 2.62
CA LEU A 2 -8.00 -16.51 1.45
C LEU A 2 -7.64 -15.07 1.01
N ALA A 3 -8.63 -14.19 0.86
CA ALA A 3 -8.42 -12.78 0.50
C ALA A 3 -7.47 -12.03 1.46
N SER A 4 -7.60 -12.31 2.75
CA SER A 4 -6.77 -11.70 3.79
C SER A 4 -5.35 -12.26 3.75
N ILE A 5 -5.17 -13.56 3.48
CA ILE A 5 -3.84 -14.15 3.31
C ILE A 5 -3.15 -13.56 2.08
N LEU A 6 -3.86 -13.49 0.94
CA LEU A 6 -3.31 -12.98 -0.32
C LEU A 6 -2.94 -11.50 -0.24
N VAL A 7 -3.78 -10.65 0.38
CA VAL A 7 -3.43 -9.23 0.53
C VAL A 7 -2.21 -9.05 1.44
N ASN A 8 -2.05 -9.91 2.44
CA ASN A 8 -0.92 -9.86 3.36
C ASN A 8 0.41 -10.37 2.76
N LEU A 9 0.40 -11.00 1.58
CA LEU A 9 1.64 -11.24 0.82
C LEU A 9 2.35 -9.93 0.46
N LEU A 10 1.61 -8.82 0.32
CA LEU A 10 2.19 -7.49 0.18
C LEU A 10 3.00 -7.10 1.43
N GLY A 11 2.50 -7.47 2.62
CA GLY A 11 3.18 -7.29 3.91
C GLY A 11 4.48 -8.06 3.99
N VAL A 12 4.47 -9.32 3.55
CA VAL A 12 5.69 -10.12 3.42
C VAL A 12 6.68 -9.44 2.47
N GLY A 13 6.21 -8.98 1.30
CA GLY A 13 7.04 -8.28 0.31
C GLY A 13 7.70 -7.02 0.89
N TYR A 14 6.93 -6.17 1.59
CA TYR A 14 7.47 -5.00 2.28
C TYR A 14 8.48 -5.38 3.36
N GLY A 15 8.16 -6.39 4.17
CA GLY A 15 9.05 -6.90 5.22
C GLY A 15 10.42 -7.30 4.68
N THR A 16 10.47 -7.95 3.50
CA THR A 16 11.75 -8.32 2.88
C THR A 16 12.63 -7.11 2.58
N VAL A 17 12.07 -6.02 2.03
CA VAL A 17 12.83 -4.79 1.72
C VAL A 17 13.23 -4.05 2.99
N SER A 18 12.39 -4.10 4.03
CA SER A 18 12.67 -3.49 5.33
C SER A 18 13.82 -4.18 6.05
N GLY A 19 13.83 -5.52 6.09
CA GLY A 19 14.84 -6.31 6.80
C GLY A 19 16.17 -6.44 6.05
N TRP A 20 16.16 -6.40 4.72
CA TRP A 20 17.34 -6.64 3.89
C TRP A 20 18.57 -5.79 4.26
N SER A 21 18.38 -4.53 4.65
CA SER A 21 19.49 -3.64 5.00
C SER A 21 20.34 -4.16 6.17
N SER A 22 19.76 -4.91 7.11
CA SER A 22 20.52 -5.43 8.27
C SER A 22 21.61 -6.41 7.86
N ALA A 23 21.36 -7.24 6.85
CA ALA A 23 22.35 -8.20 6.34
C ALA A 23 23.23 -7.57 5.24
N ALA A 24 22.66 -6.63 4.47
CA ALA A 24 23.35 -6.04 3.32
C ALA A 24 24.34 -4.93 3.68
N LEU A 25 24.05 -4.07 4.65
CA LEU A 25 24.90 -2.91 4.98
C LEU A 25 26.33 -3.31 5.37
N PRO A 26 26.56 -4.30 6.26
CA PRO A 26 27.93 -4.71 6.60
C PRO A 26 28.73 -5.22 5.40
N LEU A 27 28.05 -5.83 4.42
CA LEU A 27 28.68 -6.29 3.18
C LEU A 27 28.99 -5.12 2.24
N LEU A 28 28.08 -4.16 2.13
CA LEU A 28 28.23 -2.97 1.30
C LEU A 28 29.32 -2.03 1.80
N GLU A 29 29.56 -1.96 3.11
CA GLU A 29 30.64 -1.18 3.72
C GLU A 29 31.99 -1.89 3.65
N SER A 30 32.02 -3.18 3.34
CA SER A 30 33.25 -3.97 3.35
C SER A 30 34.15 -3.66 2.15
N THR A 31 35.41 -3.33 2.42
CA THR A 31 36.40 -2.97 1.39
C THR A 31 36.70 -4.11 0.42
N ASP A 32 36.75 -5.35 0.93
CA ASP A 32 37.18 -6.51 0.14
C ASP A 32 36.02 -7.27 -0.54
N ARG A 33 34.78 -7.06 -0.06
CA ARG A 33 33.62 -7.88 -0.46
C ARG A 33 32.41 -7.07 -0.93
N SER A 34 32.58 -5.75 -1.14
CA SER A 34 31.48 -4.92 -1.64
C SER A 34 30.95 -5.47 -2.97
N PRO A 35 29.63 -5.69 -3.09
CA PRO A 35 29.00 -6.15 -4.33
C PRO A 35 28.89 -5.04 -5.40
N LEU A 36 29.19 -3.78 -5.05
CA LEU A 36 29.11 -2.63 -5.93
C LEU A 36 30.43 -2.45 -6.70
N VAL A 37 30.60 -3.21 -7.78
CA VAL A 37 31.85 -3.28 -8.56
C VAL A 37 32.31 -1.92 -9.11
N GLY A 38 31.38 -1.01 -9.43
CA GLY A 38 31.69 0.30 -10.00
C GLY A 38 32.04 1.40 -8.99
N HIS A 39 31.66 1.25 -7.73
CA HIS A 39 31.80 2.27 -6.68
C HIS A 39 32.76 1.86 -5.56
N GLY A 40 32.81 0.55 -5.24
CA GLY A 40 33.52 0.04 -4.06
C GLY A 40 32.64 0.10 -2.80
N PRO A 41 33.26 0.07 -1.60
CA PRO A 41 32.51 0.15 -0.34
C PRO A 41 31.77 1.48 -0.19
N ILE A 42 30.57 1.43 0.41
CA ILE A 42 29.77 2.62 0.67
C ILE A 42 30.30 3.40 1.88
N SER A 43 30.16 4.72 1.85
CA SER A 43 30.48 5.60 2.97
C SER A 43 29.38 5.58 4.05
N PRO A 44 29.69 6.01 5.29
CA PRO A 44 28.69 6.13 6.35
C PRO A 44 27.54 7.09 6.01
N GLU A 45 27.81 8.13 5.22
CA GLU A 45 26.79 9.08 4.76
C GLU A 45 25.83 8.38 3.78
N GLU A 46 26.35 7.60 2.84
CA GLU A 46 25.53 6.83 1.89
C GLU A 46 24.70 5.75 2.60
N ALA A 47 25.29 5.05 3.57
CA ALA A 47 24.57 4.11 4.42
C ALA A 47 23.40 4.80 5.16
N SER A 48 23.62 6.01 5.67
CA SER A 48 22.59 6.82 6.34
C SER A 48 21.45 7.19 5.38
N TRP A 49 21.77 7.63 4.16
CA TRP A 49 20.78 7.93 3.12
C TRP A 49 20.01 6.69 2.67
N ILE A 50 20.67 5.54 2.50
CA ILE A 50 20.02 4.25 2.21
C ILE A 50 19.06 3.86 3.35
N GLY A 51 19.45 4.09 4.61
CA GLY A 51 18.59 3.90 5.76
C GLY A 51 17.34 4.79 5.71
N GLY A 52 17.55 6.11 5.59
CA GLY A 52 16.50 7.13 5.65
C GLY A 52 15.54 7.17 4.45
N ALA A 53 16.00 6.76 3.26
CA ALA A 53 15.17 6.75 2.05
C ALA A 53 13.90 5.90 2.18
N LEU A 54 13.94 4.84 3.00
CA LEU A 54 12.75 4.04 3.31
C LEU A 54 11.66 4.88 4.00
N CYS A 55 12.04 5.70 4.99
CA CYS A 55 11.10 6.56 5.71
C CYS A 55 10.50 7.63 4.79
N LEU A 56 11.33 8.25 3.94
CA LEU A 56 10.86 9.22 2.94
C LEU A 56 9.86 8.59 1.96
N GLY A 57 10.16 7.37 1.49
CA GLY A 57 9.24 6.57 0.70
C GLY A 57 7.93 6.30 1.44
N GLY A 58 8.01 5.92 2.73
CA GLY A 58 6.83 5.66 3.57
C GLY A 58 5.90 6.86 3.71
N ILE A 59 6.47 8.06 3.92
CA ILE A 59 5.70 9.31 3.98
C ILE A 59 4.98 9.52 2.63
N ALA A 60 5.73 9.52 1.53
CA ALA A 60 5.17 9.69 0.19
C ALA A 60 4.08 8.64 -0.12
N GLY A 61 4.34 7.38 0.23
CA GLY A 61 3.45 6.25 0.01
C GLY A 61 2.15 6.38 0.79
N THR A 62 2.19 6.93 2.00
CA THR A 62 0.99 7.16 2.81
C THR A 62 0.08 8.20 2.16
N PHE A 63 0.64 9.31 1.67
CA PHE A 63 -0.13 10.32 0.93
C PHE A 63 -0.72 9.75 -0.37
N VAL A 64 0.10 9.06 -1.17
CA VAL A 64 -0.34 8.43 -2.41
C VAL A 64 -1.43 7.38 -2.14
N GLY A 65 -1.23 6.53 -1.13
CA GLY A 65 -2.18 5.51 -0.71
C GLY A 65 -3.51 6.11 -0.28
N GLY A 66 -3.48 7.19 0.53
CA GLY A 66 -4.69 7.90 0.95
C GLY A 66 -5.48 8.49 -0.22
N LEU A 67 -4.79 9.05 -1.22
CA LEU A 67 -5.45 9.59 -2.41
C LEU A 67 -6.02 8.48 -3.33
N LEU A 68 -5.30 7.38 -3.47
CA LEU A 68 -5.70 6.27 -4.34
C LEU A 68 -6.87 5.47 -3.73
N VAL A 69 -6.85 5.23 -2.42
CA VAL A 69 -7.81 4.33 -1.77
C VAL A 69 -9.26 4.78 -1.95
N ASP A 70 -9.49 6.09 -1.95
CA ASP A 70 -10.82 6.66 -2.17
C ASP A 70 -11.18 6.75 -3.66
N ARG A 71 -10.19 6.95 -4.54
CA ARG A 71 -10.43 7.14 -5.98
C ARG A 71 -10.60 5.85 -6.77
N ILE A 72 -9.75 4.87 -6.53
CA ILE A 72 -9.71 3.61 -7.31
C ILE A 72 -10.11 2.39 -6.50
N GLY A 73 -10.23 2.53 -5.18
CA GLY A 73 -10.63 1.45 -4.28
C GLY A 73 -9.46 0.80 -3.55
N ARG A 74 -9.80 -0.02 -2.55
CA ARG A 74 -8.86 -0.59 -1.59
C ARG A 74 -8.02 -1.69 -2.23
N LYS A 75 -8.67 -2.61 -2.97
CA LYS A 75 -8.01 -3.68 -3.70
C LYS A 75 -7.02 -3.13 -4.72
N TRP A 76 -7.46 -2.21 -5.58
CA TRP A 76 -6.57 -1.69 -6.64
C TRP A 76 -5.42 -0.87 -6.08
N THR A 77 -5.64 -0.11 -5.01
CA THR A 77 -4.57 0.61 -4.30
C THR A 77 -3.53 -0.36 -3.74
N ALA A 78 -3.95 -1.44 -3.07
CA ALA A 78 -3.03 -2.47 -2.57
C ALA A 78 -2.31 -3.19 -3.71
N TRP A 79 -3.02 -3.55 -4.80
CA TRP A 79 -2.42 -4.23 -5.94
C TRP A 79 -1.34 -3.37 -6.62
N LEU A 80 -1.59 -2.06 -6.80
CA LEU A 80 -0.61 -1.13 -7.37
C LEU A 80 0.65 -0.99 -6.51
N ALA A 81 0.55 -1.14 -5.19
CA ALA A 81 1.71 -1.11 -4.28
C ALA A 81 2.67 -2.30 -4.50
N GLY A 82 2.24 -3.37 -5.18
CA GLY A 82 3.13 -4.45 -5.58
C GLY A 82 4.18 -4.05 -6.61
N PHE A 83 3.88 -3.09 -7.50
CA PHE A 83 4.82 -2.67 -8.55
C PHE A 83 6.07 -1.97 -7.99
N PRO A 84 5.97 -1.01 -7.04
CA PRO A 84 7.16 -0.46 -6.40
C PRO A 84 8.03 -1.52 -5.71
N LEU A 85 7.46 -2.59 -5.14
CA LEU A 85 8.26 -3.69 -4.56
C LEU A 85 9.00 -4.50 -5.63
N VAL A 86 8.36 -4.79 -6.75
CA VAL A 86 9.02 -5.45 -7.89
C VAL A 86 10.16 -4.58 -8.41
N ALA A 87 9.90 -3.28 -8.58
CA ALA A 87 10.90 -2.32 -9.03
C ALA A 87 12.06 -2.20 -8.03
N ALA A 88 11.77 -2.17 -6.71
CA ALA A 88 12.78 -2.13 -5.66
C ALA A 88 13.77 -3.29 -5.79
N TRP A 89 13.27 -4.53 -5.86
CA TRP A 89 14.15 -5.69 -6.01
C TRP A 89 14.86 -5.76 -7.35
N THR A 90 14.25 -5.22 -8.41
CA THR A 90 14.91 -5.07 -9.71
C THR A 90 16.08 -4.10 -9.63
N LEU A 91 15.95 -2.99 -8.91
CA LEU A 91 17.06 -2.04 -8.69
C LEU A 91 18.22 -2.69 -7.93
N VAL A 92 17.95 -3.56 -6.95
CA VAL A 92 19.03 -4.32 -6.27
C VAL A 92 19.79 -5.23 -7.25
N LEU A 93 19.10 -5.86 -8.20
CA LEU A 93 19.74 -6.69 -9.23
C LEU A 93 20.64 -5.88 -10.17
N LEU A 94 20.27 -4.62 -10.41
CA LEU A 94 20.99 -3.70 -11.29
C LEU A 94 22.02 -2.84 -10.53
N ALA A 95 22.06 -2.92 -9.20
CA ALA A 95 22.84 -2.01 -8.38
C ALA A 95 24.35 -2.16 -8.64
N ASP A 96 24.92 -1.09 -9.20
CA ASP A 96 26.35 -0.83 -9.33
C ASP A 96 26.79 0.41 -8.52
N HIS A 97 25.82 1.23 -8.11
CA HIS A 97 25.99 2.48 -7.39
C HIS A 97 25.00 2.59 -6.19
N PRO A 98 25.37 3.23 -5.06
CA PRO A 98 24.49 3.36 -3.89
C PRO A 98 23.14 4.06 -4.19
N GLY A 99 23.08 4.88 -5.23
CA GLY A 99 21.83 5.50 -5.71
C GLY A 99 20.72 4.49 -6.06
N TYR A 100 21.06 3.31 -6.61
CA TYR A 100 20.09 2.25 -6.86
C TYR A 100 19.52 1.69 -5.55
N LEU A 101 20.35 1.63 -4.51
CA LEU A 101 19.95 1.17 -3.18
C LEU A 101 19.06 2.20 -2.50
N MET A 102 19.38 3.50 -2.62
CA MET A 102 18.49 4.57 -2.16
C MET A 102 17.12 4.50 -2.86
N GLY A 103 17.11 4.28 -4.19
CA GLY A 103 15.88 4.08 -4.97
C GLY A 103 15.10 2.84 -4.54
N THR A 104 15.79 1.72 -4.31
CA THR A 104 15.21 0.48 -3.74
C THR A 104 14.47 0.78 -2.44
N ARG A 105 15.13 1.50 -1.55
CA ARG A 105 14.61 1.82 -0.21
C ARG A 105 13.42 2.77 -0.30
N PHE A 106 13.51 3.81 -1.13
CA PHE A 106 12.39 4.72 -1.38
C PHE A 106 11.17 3.97 -1.93
N LEU A 107 11.34 3.11 -2.93
CA LEU A 107 10.24 2.33 -3.52
C LEU A 107 9.64 1.31 -2.55
N GLY A 108 10.49 0.67 -1.74
CA GLY A 108 10.03 -0.19 -0.64
C GLY A 108 9.19 0.57 0.38
N GLY A 109 9.64 1.77 0.76
CA GLY A 109 8.92 2.67 1.65
C GLY A 109 7.59 3.11 1.05
N LEU A 110 7.58 3.49 -0.23
CA LEU A 110 6.40 3.88 -0.99
C LEU A 110 5.34 2.77 -0.94
N ALA A 111 5.73 1.53 -1.24
CA ALA A 111 4.84 0.38 -1.14
C ALA A 111 4.34 0.17 0.30
N GLY A 112 5.23 0.27 1.30
CA GLY A 112 4.88 0.14 2.71
C GLY A 112 3.83 1.15 3.16
N GLY A 113 4.03 2.42 2.82
CA GLY A 113 3.07 3.49 3.13
C GLY A 113 1.70 3.26 2.49
N ILE A 114 1.67 2.85 1.21
CA ILE A 114 0.41 2.52 0.52
C ILE A 114 -0.28 1.33 1.22
N GLN A 115 0.48 0.30 1.58
CA GLN A 115 -0.02 -0.88 2.30
C GLN A 115 -0.68 -0.52 3.63
N TYR A 116 -0.02 0.32 4.44
CA TYR A 116 -0.51 0.69 5.77
C TYR A 116 -1.80 1.53 5.69
N VAL A 117 -2.11 2.10 4.53
CA VAL A 117 -3.42 2.69 4.25
C VAL A 117 -4.40 1.63 3.74
N ALA A 118 -4.04 0.88 2.69
CA ALA A 118 -4.98 0.05 1.96
C ALA A 118 -5.40 -1.23 2.72
N ILE A 119 -4.47 -1.92 3.36
CA ILE A 119 -4.74 -3.22 4.01
C ILE A 119 -5.67 -3.07 5.22
N PRO A 120 -5.45 -2.13 6.15
CA PRO A 120 -6.36 -1.92 7.28
C PRO A 120 -7.78 -1.47 6.87
N LEU A 121 -7.95 -0.93 5.66
CA LEU A 121 -9.26 -0.61 5.11
C LEU A 121 -9.88 -1.81 4.40
N TYR A 122 -9.09 -2.59 3.66
CA TYR A 122 -9.58 -3.74 2.90
C TYR A 122 -9.99 -4.90 3.81
N VAL A 123 -9.13 -5.29 4.75
CA VAL A 123 -9.29 -6.56 5.49
C VAL A 123 -10.52 -6.56 6.42
N PRO A 124 -10.81 -5.51 7.20
CA PRO A 124 -12.01 -5.48 8.04
C PRO A 124 -13.32 -5.44 7.24
N GLU A 125 -13.29 -4.91 6.01
CA GLU A 125 -14.45 -4.91 5.11
C GLU A 125 -14.76 -6.32 4.56
N LEU A 126 -13.85 -7.28 4.74
CA LEU A 126 -14.02 -8.69 4.34
C LEU A 126 -14.32 -9.63 5.52
N ALA A 127 -14.22 -9.15 6.74
CA ALA A 127 -14.25 -9.98 7.93
C ALA A 127 -15.52 -9.82 8.74
N GLU A 128 -15.99 -10.92 9.32
CA GLU A 128 -17.02 -10.85 10.35
C GLU A 128 -16.56 -10.02 11.54
N THR A 129 -17.52 -9.33 12.13
CA THR A 129 -17.39 -8.37 13.23
C THR A 129 -16.57 -8.91 14.42
N SER A 130 -16.48 -10.24 14.59
CA SER A 130 -15.78 -10.87 15.73
C SER A 130 -14.26 -10.97 15.63
N ASN A 131 -13.63 -10.71 14.47
CA ASN A 131 -12.20 -11.05 14.27
C ASN A 131 -11.29 -9.88 13.83
N ARG A 132 -11.75 -8.63 13.97
CA ARG A 132 -11.03 -7.43 13.49
C ARG A 132 -9.64 -7.24 14.12
N GLY A 133 -9.46 -7.61 15.38
CA GLY A 133 -8.16 -7.55 16.08
C GLY A 133 -7.12 -8.50 15.50
N THR A 134 -7.49 -9.77 15.33
CA THR A 134 -6.65 -10.83 14.74
C THR A 134 -6.16 -10.46 13.33
N LEU A 135 -6.98 -9.74 12.57
CA LEU A 135 -6.70 -9.35 11.19
C LEU A 135 -5.71 -8.18 11.07
N GLY A 136 -5.71 -7.26 12.04
CA GLY A 136 -4.65 -6.25 12.15
C GLY A 136 -3.30 -6.90 12.49
N SER A 137 -3.32 -7.90 13.39
CA SER A 137 -2.12 -8.66 13.76
C SER A 137 -1.53 -9.44 12.58
N LEU A 138 -2.36 -9.92 11.65
CA LEU A 138 -1.89 -10.62 10.43
C LEU A 138 -0.99 -9.76 9.55
N LEU A 139 -1.25 -8.45 9.44
CA LEU A 139 -0.38 -7.54 8.69
C LEU A 139 1.00 -7.45 9.31
N VAL A 140 1.05 -7.17 10.61
CA VAL A 140 2.32 -7.05 11.34
C VAL A 140 3.08 -8.37 11.30
N LEU A 141 2.39 -9.50 11.54
CA LEU A 141 2.98 -10.84 11.45
C LEU A 141 3.57 -11.10 10.06
N SER A 142 2.87 -10.71 8.99
CA SER A 142 3.35 -10.88 7.62
C SER A 142 4.59 -10.03 7.33
N CYS A 143 4.64 -8.80 7.84
CA CYS A 143 5.85 -7.99 7.79
C CYS A 143 7.02 -8.66 8.54
N CYS A 144 6.78 -9.20 9.74
CA CYS A 144 7.79 -9.94 10.49
C CYS A 144 8.32 -11.15 9.70
N VAL A 145 7.43 -11.94 9.11
CA VAL A 145 7.82 -13.07 8.23
C VAL A 145 8.69 -12.58 7.08
N GLY A 146 8.37 -11.45 6.45
CA GLY A 146 9.20 -10.86 5.40
C GLY A 146 10.59 -10.45 5.89
N VAL A 147 10.69 -9.85 7.08
CA VAL A 147 11.99 -9.48 7.68
C VAL A 147 12.84 -10.72 7.95
N GLU A 148 12.25 -11.76 8.55
CA GLU A 148 12.93 -13.03 8.81
C GLU A 148 13.40 -13.69 7.50
N LEU A 149 12.58 -13.68 6.45
CA LEU A 149 12.97 -14.18 5.13
C LEU A 149 14.18 -13.42 4.57
N ALA A 150 14.26 -12.10 4.74
CA ALA A 150 15.41 -11.32 4.31
C ALA A 150 16.67 -11.63 5.12
N TYR A 151 16.54 -11.89 6.43
CA TYR A 151 17.66 -12.28 7.28
C TYR A 151 18.20 -13.67 6.91
N LEU A 152 17.31 -14.65 6.74
CA LEU A 152 17.69 -16.00 6.31
C LEU A 152 18.34 -15.96 4.92
N ALA A 153 17.75 -15.21 3.98
CA ALA A 153 18.35 -15.02 2.67
C ALA A 153 19.74 -14.37 2.78
N GLY A 154 19.89 -13.32 3.60
CA GLY A 154 21.17 -12.65 3.83
C GLY A 154 22.24 -13.52 4.49
N ALA A 155 21.84 -14.46 5.34
CA ALA A 155 22.75 -15.37 6.04
C ALA A 155 23.27 -16.50 5.14
N PHE A 156 22.44 -17.01 4.21
CA PHE A 156 22.75 -18.22 3.45
C PHE A 156 22.96 -18.02 1.96
N LEU A 157 22.59 -16.86 1.40
CA LEU A 157 22.63 -16.62 -0.05
C LEU A 157 23.60 -15.49 -0.42
N PRO A 158 24.20 -15.56 -1.62
CA PRO A 158 24.99 -14.46 -2.15
C PRO A 158 24.10 -13.25 -2.44
N TYR A 159 24.69 -12.05 -2.39
CA TYR A 159 23.98 -10.76 -2.49
C TYR A 159 22.93 -10.68 -3.62
N ARG A 160 23.30 -11.09 -4.84
CA ARG A 160 22.39 -11.05 -6.00
C ARG A 160 21.28 -12.11 -5.94
N ALA A 161 21.51 -13.25 -5.29
CA ALA A 161 20.49 -14.30 -5.15
C ALA A 161 19.38 -13.88 -4.17
N ILE A 162 19.70 -13.07 -3.16
CA ILE A 162 18.70 -12.50 -2.23
C ILE A 162 17.63 -11.74 -3.01
N ALA A 163 18.05 -10.88 -3.93
CA ALA A 163 17.10 -10.09 -4.73
C ALA A 163 16.19 -10.97 -5.60
N TRP A 164 16.71 -12.05 -6.19
CA TRP A 164 15.88 -13.01 -6.94
C TRP A 164 14.84 -13.71 -6.07
N VAL A 165 15.23 -14.16 -4.88
CA VAL A 165 14.34 -14.81 -3.91
C VAL A 165 13.28 -13.83 -3.43
N CYS A 166 13.67 -12.65 -2.95
CA CYS A 166 12.72 -11.67 -2.42
C CYS A 166 11.81 -11.08 -3.51
N LEU A 167 12.24 -11.05 -4.77
CA LEU A 167 11.42 -10.66 -5.93
C LEU A 167 10.28 -11.67 -6.21
N THR A 168 10.38 -12.93 -5.77
CA THR A 168 9.29 -13.91 -5.95
C THR A 168 8.01 -13.51 -5.22
N VAL A 169 8.14 -12.94 -4.01
CA VAL A 169 7.01 -12.58 -3.14
C VAL A 169 6.10 -11.51 -3.76
N PRO A 170 6.58 -10.31 -4.16
CA PRO A 170 5.72 -9.30 -4.76
C PRO A 170 5.19 -9.72 -6.13
N ARG A 171 5.90 -10.57 -6.89
CA ARG A 171 5.37 -11.16 -8.14
C ARG A 171 4.21 -12.11 -7.85
N ALA A 172 4.35 -12.99 -6.87
CA ALA A 172 3.28 -13.89 -6.44
C ALA A 172 2.06 -13.10 -5.95
N PHE A 173 2.27 -12.01 -5.20
CA PHE A 173 1.21 -11.09 -4.81
C PHE A 173 0.49 -10.49 -6.03
N LEU A 174 1.22 -9.90 -6.99
CA LEU A 174 0.62 -9.29 -8.17
C LEU A 174 -0.20 -10.29 -8.99
N LEU A 175 0.28 -11.53 -9.15
CA LEU A 175 -0.41 -12.58 -9.88
C LEU A 175 -1.66 -13.08 -9.15
N THR A 176 -1.54 -13.36 -7.85
CA THR A 176 -2.63 -13.99 -7.08
C THR A 176 -3.72 -12.99 -6.68
N PHE A 177 -3.33 -11.78 -6.27
CA PHE A 177 -4.27 -10.79 -5.76
C PHE A 177 -5.07 -10.07 -6.86
N PHE A 178 -4.60 -10.10 -8.10
CA PHE A 178 -5.32 -9.53 -9.25
C PHE A 178 -6.75 -10.07 -9.39
N PHE A 179 -6.95 -11.36 -9.10
CA PHE A 179 -8.23 -12.05 -9.24
C PHE A 179 -9.22 -11.77 -8.10
N MET A 180 -8.79 -11.13 -7.01
CA MET A 180 -9.66 -10.85 -5.87
C MET A 180 -10.67 -9.74 -6.21
N PRO A 181 -11.94 -9.80 -5.75
CA PRO A 181 -12.87 -8.70 -5.98
C PRO A 181 -12.53 -7.50 -5.08
N GLU A 182 -12.97 -6.32 -5.53
CA GLU A 182 -12.91 -5.11 -4.71
C GLU A 182 -13.86 -5.22 -3.51
N SER A 183 -13.59 -4.48 -2.45
CA SER A 183 -14.43 -4.48 -1.26
C SER A 183 -15.90 -4.15 -1.59
N PRO A 184 -16.87 -4.92 -1.07
CA PRO A 184 -18.29 -4.62 -1.26
C PRO A 184 -18.67 -3.27 -0.65
N HIS A 185 -18.03 -2.86 0.44
CA HIS A 185 -18.24 -1.57 1.08
C HIS A 185 -17.76 -0.42 0.18
N TYR A 186 -16.60 -0.56 -0.47
CA TYR A 186 -16.15 0.42 -1.47
C TYR A 186 -17.16 0.55 -2.61
N LEU A 187 -17.55 -0.59 -3.19
CA LEU A 187 -18.46 -0.64 -4.33
C LEU A 187 -19.83 -0.02 -4.03
N ALA A 188 -20.32 -0.18 -2.79
CA ALA A 188 -21.55 0.47 -2.33
C ALA A 188 -21.39 1.99 -2.20
N THR A 189 -20.24 2.48 -1.71
CA THR A 189 -19.98 3.93 -1.62
C THR A 189 -19.93 4.61 -2.98
N VAL A 190 -19.44 3.92 -4.03
CA VAL A 190 -19.43 4.41 -5.41
C VAL A 190 -20.69 4.05 -6.20
N GLN A 191 -21.79 3.66 -5.52
CA GLN A 191 -23.10 3.34 -6.11
C GLN A 191 -23.09 2.21 -7.17
N ARG A 192 -22.09 1.31 -7.13
CA ARG A 192 -22.00 0.15 -8.02
C ARG A 192 -22.67 -1.08 -7.40
N HIS A 193 -23.99 -0.99 -7.21
CA HIS A 193 -24.80 -1.96 -6.45
C HIS A 193 -24.65 -3.40 -6.94
N GLN A 194 -24.71 -3.64 -8.25
CA GLN A 194 -24.55 -4.99 -8.82
C GLN A 194 -23.15 -5.57 -8.58
N ALA A 195 -22.10 -4.73 -8.62
CA ALA A 195 -20.74 -5.19 -8.35
C ALA A 195 -20.53 -5.45 -6.85
N ALA A 196 -21.12 -4.61 -5.98
CA ALA A 196 -21.11 -4.79 -4.54
C ALA A 196 -21.76 -6.13 -4.16
N GLU A 197 -22.91 -6.44 -4.76
CA GLU A 197 -23.63 -7.70 -4.55
C GLU A 197 -22.78 -8.91 -4.98
N ARG A 198 -22.16 -8.87 -6.18
CA ARG A 198 -21.27 -9.94 -6.65
C ARG A 198 -20.06 -10.14 -5.74
N SER A 199 -19.46 -9.06 -5.28
CA SER A 199 -18.33 -9.10 -4.35
C SER A 199 -18.75 -9.72 -3.00
N LEU A 200 -19.87 -9.28 -2.46
CA LEU A 200 -20.42 -9.81 -1.20
C LEU A 200 -20.76 -11.31 -1.33
N ARG A 201 -21.35 -11.73 -2.45
CA ARG A 201 -21.59 -13.15 -2.76
C ARG A 201 -20.28 -13.93 -2.83
N PHE A 202 -19.27 -13.44 -3.54
CA PHE A 202 -17.96 -14.12 -3.62
C PHE A 202 -17.37 -14.40 -2.24
N TYR A 203 -17.35 -13.40 -1.36
CA TYR A 203 -16.81 -13.57 -0.01
C TYR A 203 -17.65 -14.47 0.89
N ARG A 204 -18.96 -14.59 0.64
CA ARG A 204 -19.89 -15.46 1.39
C ARG A 204 -20.00 -16.88 0.83
N THR A 205 -19.90 -17.09 -0.47
CA THR A 205 -19.90 -18.44 -1.09
C THR A 205 -18.66 -19.24 -0.68
N ILE A 206 -17.52 -18.59 -0.49
CA ILE A 206 -16.31 -19.22 0.08
C ILE A 206 -16.51 -19.56 1.57
N ARG A 207 -17.44 -18.88 2.25
CA ARG A 207 -17.65 -18.98 3.71
C ARG A 207 -18.59 -20.13 4.09
N THR A 208 -19.63 -20.39 3.31
CA THR A 208 -20.73 -21.26 3.76
C THR A 208 -21.10 -22.24 2.65
N GLY A 209 -20.72 -23.51 2.79
CA GLY A 209 -21.21 -24.61 1.95
C GLY A 209 -22.71 -24.93 2.15
N THR A 210 -23.51 -24.01 2.70
CA THR A 210 -24.91 -24.23 3.10
C THR A 210 -25.77 -23.02 2.74
N ALA A 211 -26.75 -23.24 1.86
CA ALA A 211 -27.45 -22.20 1.11
C ALA A 211 -28.62 -21.48 1.83
N VAL A 212 -29.05 -21.93 3.02
CA VAL A 212 -30.41 -21.59 3.50
C VAL A 212 -30.47 -20.36 4.43
N THR A 213 -29.45 -20.07 5.24
CA THR A 213 -29.42 -18.87 6.11
C THR A 213 -28.96 -17.61 5.36
N MET A 214 -28.54 -17.76 4.09
CA MET A 214 -27.86 -16.71 3.34
C MET A 214 -28.76 -15.55 2.93
N SER A 215 -30.06 -15.73 2.69
CA SER A 215 -30.86 -14.67 2.05
C SER A 215 -31.11 -13.48 2.98
N THR A 216 -31.60 -13.68 4.20
CA THR A 216 -32.05 -12.58 5.07
C THR A 216 -30.91 -11.70 5.59
N GLU A 217 -29.81 -12.30 6.06
CA GLU A 217 -28.62 -11.55 6.52
C GLU A 217 -27.87 -10.89 5.34
N PHE A 218 -27.96 -11.46 4.15
CA PHE A 218 -27.40 -10.87 2.93
C PHE A 218 -28.16 -9.64 2.49
N GLU A 219 -29.49 -9.74 2.40
CA GLU A 219 -30.34 -8.63 2.00
C GLU A 219 -30.26 -7.47 3.00
N ASP A 220 -30.21 -7.74 4.30
CA ASP A 220 -30.07 -6.69 5.32
C ASP A 220 -28.70 -5.99 5.24
N GLU A 221 -27.60 -6.73 5.10
CA GLU A 221 -26.26 -6.13 4.93
C GLU A 221 -26.17 -5.33 3.61
N LEU A 222 -26.67 -5.89 2.50
CA LEU A 222 -26.70 -5.20 1.21
C LEU A 222 -27.49 -3.90 1.33
N SER A 223 -28.66 -3.93 1.96
CA SER A 223 -29.50 -2.74 2.19
C SER A 223 -28.77 -1.69 3.01
N ARG A 224 -28.05 -2.08 4.08
CA ARG A 224 -27.26 -1.18 4.92
C ARG A 224 -26.10 -0.54 4.15
N LEU A 225 -25.38 -1.32 3.34
CA LEU A 225 -24.29 -0.83 2.50
C LEU A 225 -24.80 0.20 1.47
N GLN A 226 -25.94 -0.09 0.84
CA GLN A 226 -26.57 0.81 -0.13
C GLN A 226 -27.07 2.12 0.52
N ALA A 227 -27.68 2.03 1.69
CA ALA A 227 -28.14 3.19 2.46
C ALA A 227 -26.97 4.09 2.90
N GLY A 228 -25.91 3.50 3.46
CA GLY A 228 -24.71 4.23 3.88
C GLY A 228 -23.98 4.90 2.71
N GLY A 229 -23.92 4.24 1.55
CA GLY A 229 -23.36 4.82 0.33
C GLY A 229 -24.11 6.07 -0.13
N LYS A 230 -25.45 6.08 -0.05
CA LYS A 230 -26.28 7.24 -0.44
C LYS A 230 -26.08 8.46 0.48
N GLN A 231 -25.99 8.24 1.79
CA GLN A 231 -25.76 9.32 2.77
C GLN A 231 -24.40 10.00 2.58
N LYS A 232 -23.34 9.21 2.34
CA LYS A 232 -21.98 9.74 2.14
C LYS A 232 -21.90 10.63 0.89
N HIS A 233 -22.59 10.22 -0.19
CA HIS A 233 -22.63 10.97 -1.43
C HIS A 233 -23.44 12.27 -1.34
N GLN A 234 -24.54 12.28 -0.57
CA GLN A 234 -25.31 13.50 -0.28
C GLN A 234 -24.48 14.52 0.52
N HIS A 235 -23.77 14.08 1.56
CA HIS A 235 -22.88 14.96 2.32
C HIS A 235 -21.71 15.50 1.49
N GLN A 236 -21.16 14.69 0.59
CA GLN A 236 -20.07 15.13 -0.28
C GLN A 236 -20.56 16.13 -1.33
N GLY A 237 -21.75 15.90 -1.93
CA GLY A 237 -22.41 16.84 -2.83
C GLY A 237 -22.73 18.19 -2.18
N GLN A 238 -23.19 18.19 -0.92
CA GLN A 238 -23.42 19.41 -0.15
C GLN A 238 -22.12 20.18 0.16
N ARG A 239 -21.00 19.50 0.42
CA ARG A 239 -19.70 20.15 0.64
C ARG A 239 -19.14 20.80 -0.63
N THR A 240 -19.28 20.15 -1.81
CA THR A 240 -18.89 20.74 -3.09
C THR A 240 -19.75 21.95 -3.47
N ASN A 241 -21.04 21.96 -3.11
CA ASN A 241 -21.94 23.08 -3.39
C ASN A 241 -21.81 24.25 -2.39
N GLN A 242 -21.04 24.09 -1.30
CA GLN A 242 -20.78 25.13 -0.31
C GLN A 242 -19.43 25.84 -0.50
N HIS A 243 -18.66 25.52 -1.55
CA HIS A 243 -17.53 26.35 -1.95
C HIS A 243 -18.10 27.52 -2.78
N PRO A 244 -18.11 28.77 -2.26
CA PRO A 244 -18.57 29.89 -3.05
C PRO A 244 -17.61 30.10 -4.20
N ASP A 245 -18.15 30.35 -5.39
CA ASP A 245 -17.38 30.85 -6.53
C ASP A 245 -16.36 31.89 -6.06
N HIS A 246 -15.10 31.68 -6.43
CA HIS A 246 -14.06 32.67 -6.26
C HIS A 246 -14.56 33.98 -6.87
N GLN A 247 -14.96 34.92 -6.02
CA GLN A 247 -15.08 36.31 -6.40
C GLN A 247 -13.71 36.73 -6.95
N THR A 248 -13.68 37.03 -8.25
CA THR A 248 -12.56 37.72 -8.88
C THR A 248 -12.19 38.93 -8.03
N PRO A 249 -10.92 39.12 -7.62
CA PRO A 249 -10.55 40.27 -6.82
C PRO A 249 -10.80 41.53 -7.64
N THR A 250 -11.69 42.39 -7.15
CA THR A 250 -11.90 43.73 -7.68
C THR A 250 -10.61 44.51 -7.54
N LYS A 251 -10.19 45.13 -8.65
CA LYS A 251 -9.01 45.99 -8.76
C LYS A 251 -9.09 47.09 -7.69
N PRO A 252 -8.07 47.32 -6.85
CA PRO A 252 -8.13 48.40 -5.87
C PRO A 252 -8.12 49.77 -6.57
N PRO A 253 -8.83 50.78 -6.04
CA PRO A 253 -8.89 52.10 -6.64
C PRO A 253 -7.51 52.79 -6.57
N SER A 254 -7.13 53.45 -7.66
CA SER A 254 -5.88 54.22 -7.76
C SER A 254 -5.91 55.40 -6.79
N LEU A 255 -5.07 55.37 -5.77
CA LEU A 255 -4.81 56.51 -4.88
C LEU A 255 -4.17 57.66 -5.69
N ARG A 256 -4.84 58.82 -5.75
CA ARG A 256 -4.28 60.09 -6.25
C ARG A 256 -3.52 60.76 -5.11
N TRP A 257 -2.31 61.23 -5.41
CA TRP A 257 -1.37 61.88 -4.49
C TRP A 257 -1.75 63.30 -4.04
N THR A 258 -3.04 63.64 -3.96
CA THR A 258 -3.50 65.02 -3.66
C THR A 258 -4.21 65.22 -2.33
N ASP A 259 -4.36 64.18 -1.49
CA ASP A 259 -5.19 64.25 -0.27
C ASP A 259 -4.40 64.36 1.04
N PHE A 260 -3.15 64.83 1.02
CA PHE A 260 -2.40 65.19 2.22
C PHE A 260 -1.79 66.59 2.09
N SER A 261 -2.58 67.59 2.46
CA SER A 261 -2.16 68.95 2.82
C SER A 261 -2.68 69.28 4.21
#